data_AF-A0A4V2ML51-F1
#
_entry.id   AF-A0A4V2ML51-F1
#
_cell.length_a   1.000
_cell.length_b   1.000
_cell.length_c   1.000
_cell.angle_alpha   90.00
_cell.angle_beta   90.00
_cell.angle_gamma   90.00
#
_symmetry.space_group_name_H-M   'P 1'
#
loop_
_entity.id
_entity.type
_entity.pdbx_description
1 polymer ?
#
loop_
_entity_poly.entity_id
_entity_poly.type
_entity_poly.pdbx_seq_one_letter_code
_entity_poly.pdbx_strand_id
1 'polypeptide(L)' 'MSSLFSDHVVLQQQTKVNIWGWATPGNKVQVAGTWGEQVSTVTGSDGKWKVKISTPVAGGPYSDLI' A
#
# COMPACT_ATOMS: atom_id res chain seq x y z
N MET A 1 -5.20 34.95 -0.42
CA MET A 1 -3.75 34.80 -0.20
C MET A 1 -3.58 33.58 0.70
N SER A 2 -2.98 32.46 0.33
CA SER A 2 -2.19 32.09 -0.84
C SER A 2 -2.19 30.56 -0.97
N SER A 3 -2.17 30.12 -2.23
CA SER A 3 -1.99 28.76 -2.74
C SER A 3 -0.87 27.97 -2.08
N LEU A 4 -1.09 26.67 -1.81
CA LEU A 4 -0.10 25.60 -2.03
C LEU A 4 -0.82 24.26 -2.24
N PHE A 5 -1.45 24.09 -3.41
CA PHE A 5 -1.60 22.74 -3.98
C PHE A 5 -0.19 22.27 -4.36
N SER A 6 0.35 21.28 -3.65
CA SER A 6 1.54 20.55 -4.11
C SER A 6 1.10 19.15 -4.51
N ASP A 7 0.72 19.13 -5.77
CA ASP A 7 0.22 18.03 -6.53
C ASP A 7 1.40 17.14 -6.99
N HIS A 8 1.16 15.83 -7.09
CA HIS A 8 1.95 14.82 -7.83
C HIS A 8 2.92 13.92 -7.01
N VAL A 9 2.36 13.03 -6.20
CA VAL A 9 3.02 11.75 -5.89
C VAL A 9 2.82 10.81 -7.09
N VAL A 10 3.84 10.66 -7.93
CA VAL A 10 3.84 9.70 -9.03
C VAL A 10 4.13 8.30 -8.48
N LEU A 11 3.08 7.50 -8.24
CA LEU A 11 3.20 6.07 -8.00
C LEU A 11 3.35 5.36 -9.35
N GLN A 12 4.57 4.95 -9.67
CA GLN A 12 4.80 4.15 -10.88
C GLN A 12 4.02 2.83 -10.82
N GLN A 13 3.20 2.64 -11.85
CA GLN A 13 2.22 1.59 -12.00
C GLN A 13 2.79 0.50 -12.94
N GLN A 14 2.85 -0.75 -12.47
CA GLN A 14 2.70 -1.97 -13.28
C GLN A 14 2.70 -3.24 -12.40
N THR A 15 1.48 -3.75 -12.18
CA THR A 15 1.06 -5.14 -11.92
C THR A 15 1.31 -5.79 -10.56
N LYS A 16 2.31 -5.40 -9.77
CA LYS A 16 2.50 -5.94 -8.39
C LYS A 16 3.08 -4.88 -7.46
N VAL A 17 2.30 -4.40 -6.51
CA VAL A 17 2.79 -3.46 -5.49
C VAL A 17 3.37 -4.25 -4.33
N ASN A 18 4.62 -3.91 -3.97
CA ASN A 18 5.24 -4.40 -2.76
C ASN A 18 4.80 -3.52 -1.59
N ILE A 19 3.95 -4.03 -0.72
CA ILE A 19 3.60 -3.38 0.54
C ILE A 19 4.52 -3.94 1.61
N TRP A 20 5.11 -3.06 2.42
CA TRP A 20 6.04 -3.42 3.46
C TRP A 20 5.83 -2.52 4.67
N GLY A 21 6.23 -3.01 5.83
CA GLY A 21 6.11 -2.28 7.07
C GLY A 21 6.75 -3.02 8.22
N TRP A 22 6.48 -2.52 9.42
CA TRP A 22 6.92 -3.13 10.66
C TRP A 22 5.73 -3.50 11.54
N ALA A 23 5.85 -4.60 12.26
CA ALA A 23 4.90 -5.04 13.26
C ALA A 23 5.64 -5.88 14.31
N THR A 24 4.95 -6.34 15.35
CA THR A 24 5.55 -7.25 16.33
C THR A 24 6.03 -8.53 15.62
N PRO A 25 7.25 -9.02 15.90
CA PRO A 25 7.74 -10.29 15.37
C PRO A 25 6.76 -11.44 15.64
N GLY A 26 6.51 -12.27 14.63
CA GLY A 26 5.58 -13.40 14.74
C GLY A 26 4.09 -13.04 14.65
N ASN A 27 3.72 -11.76 14.52
CA ASN A 27 2.32 -11.40 14.29
C ASN A 27 1.88 -11.65 12.84
N LYS A 28 0.60 -12.01 12.70
CA LYS A 28 -0.07 -12.11 11.41
C LYS A 28 -0.53 -10.72 10.95
N VAL A 29 -0.01 -10.26 9.83
CA VAL A 29 -0.41 -9.03 9.16
C VAL A 29 -1.35 -9.37 8.01
N GLN A 30 -2.46 -8.65 7.91
CA GLN A 30 -3.43 -8.78 6.83
C GLN A 30 -3.52 -7.45 6.09
N VAL A 31 -3.42 -7.51 4.76
CA VAL A 31 -3.53 -6.37 3.87
C VAL A 31 -4.69 -6.63 2.93
N ALA A 32 -5.71 -5.78 3.02
CA ALA A 32 -6.90 -5.83 2.16
C ALA A 32 -6.91 -4.61 1.24
N GLY A 33 -6.96 -4.85 -0.06
CA GLY A 33 -7.23 -3.83 -1.06
C GLY A 33 -8.72 -3.54 -1.17
N THR A 34 -9.07 -2.29 -1.44
CA THR A 34 -10.47 -1.86 -1.63
C THR A 34 -11.14 -2.48 -2.86
N TRP A 35 -10.36 -3.12 -3.73
CA TRP A 35 -10.80 -3.86 -4.92
C TRP A 35 -11.05 -5.35 -4.69
N GLY A 36 -11.06 -5.80 -3.42
CA GLY A 36 -11.44 -7.17 -3.04
C GLY A 36 -10.29 -8.17 -2.95
N GLU A 37 -9.04 -7.77 -3.21
CA GLU A 37 -7.87 -8.61 -2.96
C GLU A 37 -7.45 -8.55 -1.50
N GLN A 38 -7.14 -9.69 -0.90
CA GLN A 38 -6.63 -9.77 0.46
C GLN A 38 -5.44 -10.71 0.52
N VAL A 39 -4.35 -10.24 1.13
CA VAL A 39 -3.15 -11.04 1.37
C VAL A 39 -2.81 -11.02 2.84
N SER A 40 -2.29 -12.13 3.35
CA SER A 40 -1.80 -12.21 4.72
C SER A 40 -0.34 -12.67 4.74
N THR A 41 0.41 -12.15 5.70
CA THR A 41 1.80 -12.53 5.94
C THR A 41 2.09 -12.59 7.42
N VAL A 42 3.23 -13.16 7.77
CA VAL A 42 3.72 -13.19 9.14
C VAL A 42 4.98 -12.33 9.21
N THR A 43 5.05 -11.51 10.25
CA THR A 43 6.21 -10.67 10.49
C THR A 43 7.44 -11.50 10.82
N GLY A 44 8.57 -11.16 10.20
CA GLY A 44 9.87 -11.77 10.49
C GLY A 44 10.33 -11.52 11.93
N SER A 45 11.39 -12.23 12.32
CA SER A 45 12.01 -12.08 13.65
C SER A 45 12.56 -10.67 13.91
N ASP A 46 12.80 -9.89 12.86
CA ASP A 46 13.25 -8.50 12.89
C ASP A 46 12.09 -7.48 12.92
N GLY A 47 10.85 -7.95 13.03
CA GLY A 47 9.67 -7.09 13.02
C GLY A 47 9.30 -6.58 11.63
N LYS A 48 10.02 -6.97 10.57
CA LYS A 48 9.72 -6.54 9.20
C LYS A 48 8.81 -7.53 8.50
N TRP A 49 7.95 -7.00 7.64
CA TRP A 49 7.12 -7.80 6.76
C TRP A 49 7.02 -7.16 5.39
N LYS A 50 6.83 -8.02 4.38
CA LYS A 50 6.65 -7.61 2.99
C LYS A 50 5.63 -8.53 2.33
N VAL A 51 4.68 -7.96 1.63
CA VAL A 51 3.69 -8.66 0.82
C VAL A 51 3.65 -8.09 -0.58
N LYS A 52 3.33 -8.95 -1.54
CA LYS A 52 2.99 -8.55 -2.89
C LYS A 52 1.49 -8.66 -3.02
N ILE A 53 0.84 -7.53 -3.28
CA ILE A 53 -0.58 -7.51 -3.64
C ILE A 53 -0.70 -7.13 -5.11
N SER A 54 -1.55 -7.87 -5.82
CA SER A 54 -1.93 -7.52 -7.18
C SER A 54 -2.91 -6.36 -7.09
N THR A 55 -2.51 -5.20 -7.59
CA THR A 55 -3.40 -4.05 -7.73
C THR A 55 -4.07 -4.11 -9.10
N PRO A 56 -5.36 -3.76 -9.24
CA PRO A 56 -5.98 -3.57 -10.54
C PRO A 56 -5.23 -2.45 -11.31
N VAL A 57 -5.45 -2.37 -12.62
CA VAL A 57 -4.93 -1.26 -13.43
C VAL A 57 -5.38 0.04 -12.77
N ALA A 58 -4.42 0.81 -12.24
CA ALA A 58 -4.69 2.12 -11.67
C ALA A 58 -5.42 2.98 -12.70
N GLY A 59 -6.64 3.33 -12.34
CA GLY A 59 -7.59 4.13 -13.09
C GLY A 59 -8.77 4.54 -12.20
N GLY A 60 -8.54 4.63 -10.89
CA GLY A 60 -9.48 5.24 -9.94
C GLY A 60 -8.91 6.58 -9.47
N PRO A 61 -9.71 7.66 -9.43
CA PRO A 61 -9.22 8.98 -9.09
C PRO A 61 -8.90 9.00 -7.59
N TYR A 62 -7.63 9.07 -7.24
CA TYR A 62 -7.25 9.66 -5.96
C TYR A 62 -7.35 11.19 -6.10
N SER A 63 -8.59 11.67 -6.31
CA SER A 63 -9.01 13.00 -5.86
C SER A 63 -9.62 12.75 -4.50
N ASP A 64 -8.89 13.12 -3.46
CA ASP A 64 -9.39 13.65 -2.19
C ASP A 64 -8.48 13.16 -1.07
N LEU A 65 -7.43 13.94 -0.82
CA LEU A 65 -7.10 14.34 0.54
C LEU A 65 -6.26 15.62 0.47
N ILE A 66 -6.98 16.74 0.56
CA ILE A 66 -6.64 18.09 1.09
C ILE A 66 -5.28 18.68 0.71
#